data_AF-A0A7X5BDD5-F1
#
_entry.id   AF-A0A7X5BDD5-F1
#
_cell.length_a   1.000
_cell.length_b   1.000
_cell.length_c   1.000
_cell.angle_alpha   90.00
_cell.angle_beta   90.00
_cell.angle_gamma   90.00
#
_symmetry.space_group_name_H-M   'P 1'
#
loop_
_entity.id
_entity.type
_entity.pdbx_description
1 polymer ?
#
loop_
_entity_poly.entity_id
_entity_poly.type
_entity_poly.pdbx_seq_one_letter_code
_entity_poly.pdbx_strand_id
1 'polypeptide(L)'
;MQNVELENIGKKLSEKLSHIAVLDTDCLEQDGKFYVLEMNARFGGQYPFSHLAGADIPKQIIDWLYGLPTNPSDTNIDIDTLGFKDILPVKL
;
A
#
# COMPACT_ATOMS: atom_id res chain seq x y z
N MET A 1 1.30 1.20 -14.79
CA MET A 1 2.25 2.27 -15.19
C MET A 1 2.70 2.97 -13.91
N GLN A 2 4.02 3.18 -13.75
CA GLN A 2 4.58 3.83 -12.56
C GLN A 2 4.13 5.30 -12.47
N ASN A 3 3.79 5.79 -11.28
CA ASN A 3 3.37 7.19 -11.08
C ASN A 3 4.28 7.89 -10.06
N VAL A 4 5.22 8.68 -10.58
CA VAL A 4 6.25 9.37 -9.80
C VAL A 4 5.68 10.38 -8.80
N GLU A 5 4.55 11.03 -9.11
CA GLU A 5 3.92 11.99 -8.19
C GLU A 5 3.37 11.29 -6.95
N LEU A 6 2.67 10.15 -7.13
CA LEU A 6 2.16 9.34 -6.02
C LEU A 6 3.29 8.76 -5.15
N GLU A 7 4.38 8.29 -5.77
CA GLU A 7 5.57 7.82 -5.04
C GLU A 7 6.20 8.94 -4.19
N ASN A 8 6.30 10.14 -4.75
CA ASN A 8 6.81 11.31 -4.04
C ASN A 8 5.90 11.71 -2.87
N ILE A 9 4.58 11.60 -3.02
CA ILE A 9 3.62 11.82 -1.93
C ILE A 9 3.85 10.78 -0.82
N GLY A 10 3.88 9.50 -1.16
CA GLY A 10 4.11 8.41 -0.20
C GLY A 10 5.43 8.59 0.58
N LYS A 11 6.52 8.92 -0.12
CA LYS A 11 7.82 9.21 0.49
C LYS A 11 7.79 10.41 1.44
N LYS A 12 7.15 11.52 1.04
CA LYS A 12 7.03 12.69 1.91
C LYS A 12 6.21 12.37 3.16
N LEU A 13 5.13 11.61 3.03
CA LEU A 13 4.30 11.20 4.16
C LEU A 13 5.07 10.30 5.13
N SER A 14 5.83 9.31 4.62
CA SER A 14 6.63 8.42 5.47
C SER A 14 7.74 9.18 6.22
N GLU A 15 8.48 10.06 5.54
CA GLU A 15 9.52 10.87 6.16
C GLU A 15 8.98 11.82 7.23
N LYS A 16 7.81 12.43 7.02
CA LYS A 16 7.24 13.43 7.94
C LYS A 16 6.51 12.80 9.13
N LEU A 17 5.76 11.73 8.90
CA LEU A 17 4.96 11.10 9.96
C LEU A 17 5.76 10.05 10.73
N SER A 18 6.80 9.47 10.13
CA SER A 18 7.55 8.35 10.71
C SER A 18 6.62 7.22 11.19
N HIS A 19 5.59 6.93 10.39
CA HIS A 19 4.61 5.89 10.72
C HIS A 19 5.29 4.52 10.71
N ILE A 20 4.82 3.64 11.58
CA ILE A 20 5.33 2.26 11.67
C ILE A 20 4.47 1.39 10.76
N ALA A 21 5.14 0.58 9.93
CA ALA A 21 4.51 -0.30 8.97
C ALA A 21 3.65 0.43 7.94
N VAL A 22 2.32 0.23 7.94
CA VAL A 22 1.44 0.62 6.83
C VAL A 22 0.68 1.90 7.12
N LEU A 23 0.72 2.83 6.15
CA LEU A 23 -0.17 3.97 6.05
C LEU A 23 -0.95 3.89 4.73
N ASP A 24 -2.21 3.50 4.84
CA ASP A 24 -3.17 3.50 3.73
C ASP A 24 -3.60 4.94 3.44
N THR A 25 -3.37 5.41 2.21
CA THR A 25 -3.59 6.81 1.83
C THR A 25 -4.44 6.89 0.58
N ASP A 26 -5.58 7.57 0.70
CA ASP A 26 -6.46 7.84 -0.44
C ASP A 26 -6.07 9.16 -1.11
N CYS A 27 -5.85 9.10 -2.42
CA CYS A 27 -5.52 10.26 -3.24
C CYS A 27 -6.55 10.44 -4.36
N LEU A 28 -6.97 11.68 -4.59
CA LEU A 28 -7.81 12.07 -5.72
C LEU A 28 -6.96 12.77 -6.78
N GLU A 29 -7.15 12.40 -8.04
CA GLU A 29 -6.53 13.07 -9.18
C GLU A 29 -7.48 14.10 -9.79
N GLN A 30 -6.97 15.30 -10.04
CA GLN A 30 -7.67 16.35 -10.78
C GLN A 30 -6.66 17.17 -11.59
N ASP A 31 -6.89 17.27 -12.90
CA ASP A 31 -6.09 18.06 -13.85
C ASP A 31 -4.57 17.78 -13.79
N GLY A 32 -4.21 16.50 -13.66
CA GLY A 32 -2.84 16.01 -13.56
C GLY A 32 -2.21 16.17 -12.17
N LYS A 33 -2.99 16.55 -11.15
CA LYS A 33 -2.50 16.77 -9.78
C LYS A 33 -3.18 15.82 -8.80
N PHE A 34 -2.39 15.31 -7.86
CA PHE A 34 -2.88 14.43 -6.80
C PHE A 34 -3.08 15.17 -5.48
N TYR A 35 -4.20 14.90 -4.82
CA TYR A 35 -4.58 15.49 -3.53
C TYR A 35 -4.83 14.36 -2.53
N VAL A 36 -4.14 14.39 -1.39
CA VAL A 36 -4.37 13.44 -0.29
C VAL A 36 -5.70 13.78 0.40
N LEU A 37 -6.61 12.81 0.48
CA LEU A 37 -7.92 12.97 1.11
C LEU A 37 -7.95 12.38 2.52
N GLU A 38 -7.43 11.17 2.67
CA GLU A 38 -7.50 10.39 3.90
C GLU A 38 -6.17 9.66 4.15
N MET A 39 -5.83 9.50 5.42
CA MET A 39 -4.65 8.77 5.88
C MET A 39 -5.03 7.86 7.04
N ASN A 40 -4.85 6.56 6.84
CA ASN A 40 -5.24 5.50 7.78
C ASN A 40 -4.00 4.68 8.16
N ALA A 41 -3.54 4.78 9.41
CA ALA A 41 -2.38 4.03 9.92
C ALA A 41 -2.74 2.56 10.23
N ARG A 42 -3.20 1.84 9.20
CA ARG A 42 -3.62 0.43 9.21
C ARG A 42 -3.60 -0.09 7.77
N PHE A 43 -3.84 -1.38 7.61
CA PHE A 43 -4.16 -1.94 6.29
C PHE A 43 -5.46 -1.35 5.73
N GLY A 44 -5.41 -0.95 4.45
CA GLY A 44 -6.59 -0.58 3.67
C GLY A 44 -7.40 -1.78 3.23
N GLY A 45 -8.68 -1.55 2.88
CA GLY A 45 -9.52 -2.58 2.28
C GLY A 45 -8.97 -3.12 0.96
N GLN A 46 -8.10 -2.35 0.30
CA GLN A 46 -7.46 -2.67 -0.97
C GLN A 46 -6.10 -3.37 -0.84
N TYR A 47 -5.59 -3.57 0.39
CA TYR A 47 -4.32 -4.26 0.61
C TYR A 47 -4.20 -5.62 -0.10
N PRO A 48 -5.25 -6.45 -0.22
CA PRO A 48 -5.15 -7.71 -0.98
C PRO A 48 -4.60 -7.53 -2.41
N PHE A 49 -4.84 -6.39 -3.07
CA PHE A 49 -4.26 -6.11 -4.39
C PHE A 49 -2.77 -5.81 -4.32
N SER A 50 -2.30 -5.07 -3.32
CA SER A 50 -0.86 -4.86 -3.08
C SER A 50 -0.15 -6.18 -2.77
N HIS A 51 -0.78 -7.06 -1.99
CA HIS A 51 -0.26 -8.40 -1.70
C HIS A 51 -0.19 -9.24 -2.98
N LEU A 52 -1.24 -9.25 -3.80
CA LEU A 52 -1.26 -9.93 -5.09
C LEU A 52 -0.18 -9.41 -6.04
N ALA A 53 0.18 -8.12 -5.94
CA ALA A 53 1.27 -7.52 -6.68
C ALA A 53 2.66 -7.81 -6.08
N GLY A 54 2.78 -8.60 -5.00
CA GLY A 54 4.06 -9.03 -4.43
C GLY A 54 4.42 -8.42 -3.07
N ALA A 55 3.71 -7.40 -2.59
CA ALA A 55 4.02 -6.78 -1.30
C ALA A 55 3.44 -7.58 -0.12
N ASP A 56 4.18 -8.60 0.34
CA ASP A 56 3.91 -9.35 1.57
C ASP A 56 4.29 -8.58 2.85
N ILE A 57 3.63 -7.45 3.05
CA ILE A 57 3.84 -6.58 4.21
C ILE A 57 3.57 -7.28 5.56
N PRO A 58 2.55 -8.16 5.73
CA PRO A 58 2.38 -8.95 6.94
C PRO A 58 3.62 -9.77 7.30
N LYS A 59 4.22 -10.48 6.32
CA LYS A 59 5.49 -11.17 6.53
C LYS A 59 6.57 -10.20 6.96
N GLN A 60 6.70 -9.06 6.28
CA GLN A 60 7.69 -8.05 6.65
C GLN A 60 7.51 -7.51 8.07
N ILE A 61 6.27 -7.31 8.53
CA ILE A 61 5.97 -6.89 9.90
C ILE A 61 6.42 -7.96 10.91
N ILE A 62 6.16 -9.24 10.62
CA ILE A 62 6.63 -10.36 11.45
C ILE A 62 8.16 -10.36 11.52
N ASP A 63 8.84 -10.18 10.39
CA ASP A 63 10.30 -10.12 10.31
C ASP A 63 10.85 -8.97 11.16
N TRP A 64 10.24 -7.77 11.10
CA TRP A 64 10.61 -6.64 11.96
C TRP A 64 10.38 -6.93 13.46
N LEU A 65 9.31 -7.65 13.83
CA LEU A 65 9.06 -8.06 15.22
C LEU A 65 10.15 -9.02 15.74
N TYR A 66 10.77 -9.80 14.86
CA TYR A 66 11.93 -10.63 15.19
C TYR A 66 13.28 -9.89 15.09
N GLY A 67 13.28 -8.59 14.79
CA GLY A 67 14.49 -7.79 14.61
C GLY A 67 15.25 -8.09 13.31
N LEU A 68 14.61 -8.73 12.34
CA LEU A 68 15.18 -8.98 11.02
C LEU A 68 15.12 -7.70 10.16
N PRO A 69 16.03 -7.53 9.18
CA PRO A 69 16.03 -6.37 8.31
C PRO A 69 14.83 -6.35 7.37
N THR A 70 14.57 -5.20 6.75
CA THR A 70 13.62 -5.12 5.64
C THR A 70 14.11 -5.96 4.47
N ASN A 71 13.25 -6.84 3.97
CA ASN A 71 13.43 -7.65 2.80
C ASN A 71 12.69 -7.01 1.61
N PRO A 72 13.40 -6.47 0.61
CA PRO A 72 12.76 -5.80 -0.53
C PRO A 72 11.77 -6.67 -1.32
N SER A 73 11.91 -8.00 -1.30
CA SER A 73 10.93 -8.88 -1.97
C SER A 73 9.55 -8.82 -1.33
N ASP A 74 9.47 -8.44 -0.06
CA ASP A 74 8.22 -8.42 0.71
C ASP A 74 7.57 -7.02 0.69
N THR A 75 8.29 -6.01 0.18
CA THR A 75 7.82 -4.61 0.13
C THR A 75 7.67 -4.05 -1.28
N ASN A 76 8.34 -4.65 -2.27
CA ASN A 76 8.23 -4.24 -3.66
C ASN A 76 6.94 -4.78 -4.29
N ILE A 77 6.46 -4.10 -5.31
CA ILE A 77 5.31 -4.52 -6.10
C ILE A 77 5.66 -4.64 -7.58
N ASP A 78 5.02 -5.60 -8.24
CA ASP A 78 4.99 -5.76 -9.67
C ASP A 78 3.91 -4.83 -10.25
N ILE A 79 4.39 -3.77 -10.91
CA ILE A 79 3.54 -2.81 -11.61
C ILE A 79 2.80 -3.54 -12.73
N ASP A 80 1.57 -3.09 -13.00
CA ASP A 80 0.67 -3.67 -14.01
C ASP A 80 0.03 -5.01 -13.62
N THR A 81 0.19 -5.45 -12.36
CA THR A 81 -0.63 -6.52 -11.79
C THR A 81 -2.12 -6.13 -11.82
N LEU A 82 -2.93 -6.94 -12.51
CA LEU A 82 -4.38 -6.77 -12.57
C LEU A 82 -5.06 -7.74 -11.61
N GLY A 83 -5.78 -7.20 -10.62
CA GLY A 83 -6.60 -7.98 -9.70
C GLY A 83 -8.05 -7.50 -9.74
N PHE A 84 -8.98 -8.40 -9.43
CA PHE A 84 -10.37 -8.06 -9.14
C PHE A 84 -10.82 -8.83 -7.92
N LYS A 85 -11.75 -8.25 -7.16
CA LYS A 85 -12.41 -8.93 -6.05
C LYS A 85 -13.76 -9.41 -6.54
N ASP A 86 -13.98 -10.72 -6.52
CA ASP A 86 -15.30 -11.29 -6.77
C ASP A 86 -16.18 -11.08 -5.53
N ILE A 87 -17.46 -10.79 -5.75
CA ILE A 87 -18.47 -10.69 -4.70
C ILE A 87 -19.54 -11.71 -5.04
N LEU A 88 -19.66 -12.76 -4.23
CA LEU A 88 -20.70 -13.76 -4.35
C LEU A 88 -21.85 -13.40 -3.40
N PRO A 89 -23.00 -12.92 -3.89
CA PRO A 89 -24.16 -12.67 -3.03
C PRO A 89 -24.67 -14.00 -2.47
N VAL A 90 -24.89 -14.06 -1.16
CA VAL A 90 -25.46 -15.23 -0.49
C VAL A 90 -26.80 -14.87 0.15
N LYS A 91 -27.76 -15.80 0.09
CA LYS A 91 -29.00 -15.70 0.85
C LYS A 91 -28.73 -16.22 2.26
N LEU A 92 -29.14 -15.44 3.27
CA LEU A 92 -29.14 -15.88 4.68
C LEU A 92 -30.36 -16.79 4.96
#